data_AF-A0AAT9IIZ9-F1
#
_entry.id   AF-A0AAT9IIZ9-F1
#
_cell.length_a   1.000
_cell.length_b   1.000
_cell.length_c   1.000
_cell.angle_alpha   90.00
_cell.angle_beta   90.00
_cell.angle_gamma   90.00
#
_symmetry.space_group_name_H-M   'P 1'
#
loop_
_entity.id
_entity.type
_entity.pdbx_description
1 polymer ?
#
loop_
_entity_poly.entity_id
_entity_poly.type
_entity_poly.pdbx_seq_one_letter_code
_entity_poly.pdbx_strand_id
1 'polypeptide(L)'
;MLATVTYAPTDGQDATALGFLMYKHPAKVQTFSAPVGDIHVFYPEATPDRCTVAVMLEVDPIALVRNKRFRGDAGALGHYVNDRPYVASSMLAVAIGTVFRTAMTGRSDSYPELAASALPLRIEIPVVSARGGATTCPADEPCGWQVKDTASRSTTSTPSGQTRATARSC
;
A
#
# COMPACT_ATOMS: atom_id res chain seq x y z
N MET A 1 -7.38 -1.45 4.79
CA MET A 1 -6.18 -1.94 4.08
C MET A 1 -4.99 -1.06 4.40
N LEU A 2 -3.78 -1.63 4.46
CA LEU A 2 -2.55 -0.89 4.78
C LEU A 2 -1.48 -1.18 3.73
N ALA A 3 -0.74 -0.15 3.34
CA ALA A 3 0.56 -0.29 2.69
C ALA A 3 1.56 0.66 3.35
N THR A 4 2.82 0.26 3.43
CA THR A 4 3.90 1.11 3.93
C THR A 4 5.05 1.17 2.94
N VAL A 5 5.71 2.33 2.89
CA VAL A 5 6.95 2.54 2.14
C VAL A 5 7.98 3.05 3.12
N THR A 6 9.10 2.34 3.23
CA THR A 6 10.22 2.68 4.09
C THR A 6 11.41 3.08 3.23
N TYR A 7 12.04 4.19 3.60
CA TYR A 7 13.35 4.61 3.11
C TYR A 7 14.35 4.55 4.28
N ALA A 8 15.46 3.85 4.05
CA ALA A 8 16.53 3.65 5.02
C ALA A 8 17.89 3.69 4.27
N PRO A 9 18.38 4.89 3.93
CA PRO A 9 19.63 5.06 3.20
C PRO A 9 20.84 4.58 4.01
N THR A 10 21.89 4.15 3.32
CA THR A 10 23.18 3.75 3.93
C THR A 10 24.33 4.69 3.60
N ASP A 11 24.07 5.70 2.79
CA ASP A 11 25.02 6.71 2.29
C ASP A 11 25.01 8.01 3.11
N GLY A 12 24.37 7.99 4.28
CA GLY A 12 24.28 9.14 5.20
C GLY A 12 23.23 10.18 4.81
N GLN A 13 22.39 9.92 3.80
CA GLN A 13 21.24 10.76 3.48
C GLN A 13 20.23 10.77 4.63
N ASP A 14 19.57 11.91 4.85
CA ASP A 14 18.49 12.01 5.83
C ASP A 14 17.23 11.33 5.29
N ALA A 15 16.81 10.23 5.92
CA ALA A 15 15.64 9.48 5.52
C ALA A 15 14.33 10.29 5.57
N THR A 16 14.28 11.38 6.35
CA THR A 16 13.11 12.27 6.41
C THR A 16 12.86 13.01 5.09
N ALA A 17 13.83 13.02 4.16
CA ALA A 17 13.65 13.43 2.77
C ALA A 17 12.46 12.71 2.10
N LEU A 18 12.12 11.49 2.55
CA LEU A 18 10.92 10.77 2.11
C LEU A 18 9.63 11.60 2.24
N GLY A 19 9.53 12.47 3.24
CA GLY A 19 8.39 13.38 3.40
C GLY A 19 8.20 14.32 2.20
N PHE A 20 9.31 14.86 1.70
CA PHE A 20 9.33 15.74 0.54
C PHE A 20 9.07 14.97 -0.76
N LEU A 21 9.71 13.81 -0.92
CA LEU A 21 9.50 12.94 -2.09
C LEU A 21 8.03 12.51 -2.23
N MET A 22 7.36 12.25 -1.10
CA MET A 22 5.95 11.84 -1.08
C MET A 22 4.96 13.01 -1.06
N TYR A 23 5.45 14.25 -0.96
CA TYR A 23 4.64 15.46 -0.73
C TYR A 23 3.70 15.31 0.48
N LYS A 24 4.22 14.74 1.59
CA LYS A 24 3.49 14.53 2.84
C LYS A 24 4.41 14.81 4.02
N HIS A 25 3.98 15.74 4.87
CA HIS A 25 4.77 16.14 6.02
C HIS A 25 4.72 15.07 7.13
N PRO A 26 5.86 14.57 7.65
CA PRO A 26 5.88 13.49 8.64
C PRO A 26 5.11 13.76 9.94
N ALA A 27 5.15 15.00 10.42
CA ALA A 27 4.42 15.42 11.63
C ALA A 27 2.89 15.64 11.41
N LYS A 28 2.34 15.32 10.24
CA LYS A 28 0.91 15.54 9.94
C LYS A 28 0.24 14.25 9.49
N VAL A 29 -0.76 13.83 10.26
CA VAL A 29 -1.74 12.84 9.80
C VAL A 29 -2.72 13.54 8.87
N GLN A 30 -2.90 13.00 7.67
CA GLN A 30 -3.80 13.55 6.65
C GLN A 30 -4.87 12.53 6.32
N THR A 31 -6.11 13.00 6.16
CA THR A 31 -7.25 12.16 5.79
C THR A 31 -7.86 12.69 4.50
N PHE A 32 -8.12 11.80 3.55
CA PHE A 32 -8.73 12.10 2.25
C PHE A 32 -9.94 11.20 2.08
N SER A 33 -11.07 11.74 1.63
CA SER A 33 -12.26 10.92 1.41
C SER A 33 -12.29 10.35 -0.01
N ALA A 34 -12.71 9.10 -0.15
CA ALA A 34 -12.92 8.41 -1.42
C ALA A 34 -14.31 7.72 -1.43
N PRO A 35 -14.85 7.37 -2.61
CA PRO A 35 -16.18 6.75 -2.70
C PRO A 35 -16.34 5.41 -1.95
N VAL A 36 -15.24 4.78 -1.57
CA VAL A 36 -15.19 3.50 -0.85
C VAL A 36 -14.90 3.65 0.64
N GLY A 37 -14.59 4.87 1.11
CA GLY A 37 -14.19 5.16 2.48
C GLY A 37 -13.03 6.15 2.55
N ASP A 38 -12.45 6.31 3.73
CA ASP A 38 -11.42 7.32 3.99
C ASP A 38 -10.01 6.75 3.82
N ILE A 39 -9.09 7.60 3.36
CA ILE A 39 -7.68 7.30 3.13
C ILE A 39 -6.86 8.13 4.11
N HIS A 40 -6.17 7.47 5.03
CA HIS A 40 -5.26 8.10 5.97
C HIS A 40 -3.82 7.95 5.49
N VAL A 41 -3.06 9.04 5.59
CA VAL A 41 -1.61 9.05 5.34
C VAL A 41 -0.91 9.57 6.59
N PHE A 42 0.03 8.79 7.11
CA PHE A 42 0.77 9.11 8.32
C PHE A 42 2.17 8.47 8.30
N TYR A 43 3.04 8.89 9.23
CA TYR A 43 4.40 8.40 9.34
C TYR A 43 4.57 7.69 10.68
N PRO A 44 4.50 6.34 10.73
CA PRO A 44 4.77 5.59 11.96
C PRO A 44 6.22 5.76 12.46
N GLU A 45 7.15 6.12 11.57
CA GLU A 45 8.54 6.39 11.92
C GLU A 45 9.10 7.50 11.01
N ALA A 46 9.76 8.48 11.60
CA ALA A 46 10.38 9.60 10.89
C ALA A 46 11.63 10.05 11.64
N THR A 47 12.73 9.35 11.39
CA THR A 47 14.06 9.64 11.93
C THR A 47 15.04 9.87 10.79
N PRO A 48 16.23 10.47 11.06
CA PRO A 48 17.25 10.63 10.03
C PRO A 48 17.74 9.31 9.42
N ASP A 49 17.74 8.22 10.18
CA ASP A 49 18.23 6.92 9.71
C ASP A 49 17.16 6.10 8.99
N ARG A 50 15.89 6.31 9.36
CA ARG A 50 14.76 5.55 8.84
C ARG A 50 13.48 6.37 8.84
N CYS A 51 12.82 6.41 7.70
CA CYS A 51 11.53 7.06 7.54
C CYS A 51 10.55 6.11 6.86
N THR A 52 9.36 5.96 7.44
CA THR A 52 8.30 5.12 6.91
C THR A 52 7.03 5.93 6.76
N VAL A 53 6.49 5.98 5.55
CA VAL A 53 5.13 6.46 5.28
C VAL A 53 4.17 5.27 5.24
N ALA A 54 2.97 5.47 5.77
CA ALA A 54 1.88 4.51 5.73
C ALA A 54 0.67 5.14 5.04
N VAL A 55 -0.02 4.35 4.22
CA VAL A 55 -1.34 4.64 3.68
C VAL A 55 -2.33 3.60 4.16
N MET A 56 -3.39 4.04 4.84
CA MET A 56 -4.45 3.21 5.34
C MET A 56 -5.75 3.58 4.62
N LEU A 57 -6.34 2.65 3.89
CA LEU A 57 -7.71 2.79 3.38
C LEU A 57 -8.68 2.15 4.37
N GLU A 58 -9.47 2.98 5.03
CA GLU A 58 -10.60 2.57 5.86
C GLU A 58 -11.85 2.47 4.98
N VAL A 59 -12.21 1.25 4.60
CA VAL A 59 -13.36 1.00 3.72
C VAL A 59 -14.64 1.03 4.54
N ASP A 60 -15.65 1.81 4.12
CA ASP A 60 -17.01 1.71 4.67
C ASP A 60 -17.74 0.55 3.96
N PRO A 61 -17.93 -0.60 4.62
CA PRO A 61 -18.55 -1.76 4.00
C PRO A 61 -20.03 -1.51 3.65
N ILE A 62 -20.73 -0.65 4.39
CA ILE A 62 -22.13 -0.33 4.15
C ILE A 62 -22.25 0.53 2.88
N ALA A 63 -21.44 1.58 2.77
CA ALA A 63 -21.38 2.40 1.57
C ALA A 63 -20.95 1.59 0.34
N LEU A 64 -19.99 0.67 0.51
CA LEU A 64 -19.50 -0.20 -0.55
C LEU A 64 -20.63 -1.08 -1.13
N VAL A 65 -21.48 -1.68 -0.29
CA VAL A 65 -22.59 -2.55 -0.73
C VAL A 65 -23.74 -1.76 -1.36
N ARG A 66 -23.96 -0.53 -0.91
CA ARG A 66 -24.97 0.38 -1.47
C ARG A 66 -24.58 0.88 -2.86
N ASN A 67 -23.29 0.97 -3.13
CA ASN A 67 -22.78 1.45 -4.40
C ASN A 67 -22.82 0.34 -5.48
N LYS A 68 -23.72 0.52 -6.45
CA LYS A 68 -23.92 -0.43 -7.57
C LYS A 68 -22.64 -0.74 -8.35
N ARG A 69 -21.66 0.16 -8.39
CA ARG A 69 -20.37 -0.06 -9.07
C ARG A 69 -19.52 -1.14 -8.41
N PHE A 70 -19.70 -1.38 -7.12
CA PHE A 70 -18.93 -2.36 -6.36
C PHE A 70 -19.72 -3.64 -6.05
N ARG A 71 -21.00 -3.69 -6.47
CA ARG A 71 -21.87 -4.85 -6.34
C ARG A 71 -21.56 -5.85 -7.47
N GLY A 72 -20.91 -6.97 -7.14
CA GLY A 72 -20.71 -8.11 -8.06
C GLY A 72 -21.92 -9.07 -8.06
N ASP A 73 -21.79 -10.24 -8.70
CA ASP A 73 -22.86 -11.28 -8.75
C ASP A 73 -22.96 -12.14 -7.48
N ALA A 74 -22.37 -11.70 -6.36
CA ALA A 74 -22.47 -12.43 -5.11
C ALA A 74 -23.92 -12.37 -4.57
N GLY A 75 -24.43 -13.48 -4.02
CA GLY A 75 -25.75 -13.49 -3.37
C GLY A 75 -25.84 -12.43 -2.26
N ALA A 76 -27.07 -12.02 -1.89
CA ALA A 76 -27.33 -10.87 -1.03
C ALA A 76 -26.49 -10.81 0.28
N LEU A 77 -26.14 -11.96 0.87
CA LEU A 77 -25.33 -12.05 2.09
C LEU A 77 -23.82 -11.87 1.84
N GLY A 78 -23.31 -12.34 0.70
CA GLY A 78 -21.89 -12.24 0.33
C GLY A 78 -21.41 -10.81 0.06
N HIS A 79 -22.35 -9.86 -0.08
CA HIS A 79 -22.05 -8.45 -0.13
C HIS A 79 -21.72 -7.85 1.24
N TYR A 80 -22.40 -8.29 2.30
CA TYR A 80 -22.20 -7.76 3.65
C TYR A 80 -21.04 -8.44 4.38
N VAL A 81 -20.78 -9.71 4.08
CA VAL A 81 -19.69 -10.48 4.69
C VAL A 81 -18.72 -10.92 3.61
N ASN A 82 -17.67 -10.12 3.40
CA ASN A 82 -16.53 -10.45 2.55
C ASN A 82 -15.25 -9.80 3.06
N ASP A 83 -14.13 -10.29 2.57
CA ASP A 83 -12.77 -9.86 2.90
C ASP A 83 -12.33 -8.59 2.14
N ARG A 84 -13.15 -8.08 1.21
CA ARG A 84 -12.83 -6.92 0.36
C ARG A 84 -12.46 -5.65 1.13
N PRO A 85 -12.97 -5.36 2.34
CA PRO A 85 -12.50 -4.21 3.12
C PRO A 85 -11.08 -4.37 3.67
N TYR A 86 -10.59 -5.61 3.77
CA TYR A 86 -9.40 -5.96 4.53
C TYR A 86 -8.21 -6.38 3.65
N VAL A 87 -8.48 -6.90 2.46
CA VAL A 87 -7.46 -7.39 1.53
C VAL A 87 -7.01 -6.30 0.56
N ALA A 88 -5.70 -6.12 0.40
CA ALA A 88 -5.15 -5.22 -0.61
C ALA A 88 -5.68 -5.57 -2.01
N SER A 89 -6.32 -4.59 -2.64
CA SER A 89 -7.02 -4.75 -3.90
C SER A 89 -6.87 -3.48 -4.75
N SER A 90 -7.55 -3.42 -5.90
CA SER A 90 -7.58 -2.22 -6.74
C SER A 90 -8.03 -0.95 -6.00
N MET A 91 -8.80 -1.08 -4.90
CA MET A 91 -9.15 0.07 -4.05
C MET A 91 -7.92 0.69 -3.38
N LEU A 92 -6.98 -0.13 -2.91
CA LEU A 92 -5.72 0.36 -2.35
C LEU A 92 -4.85 1.02 -3.42
N ALA A 93 -4.78 0.44 -4.62
CA ALA A 93 -4.06 1.05 -5.74
C ALA A 93 -4.62 2.44 -6.11
N VAL A 94 -5.95 2.57 -6.16
CA VAL A 94 -6.62 3.88 -6.37
C VAL A 94 -6.32 4.85 -5.23
N ALA A 95 -6.33 4.38 -3.97
CA ALA A 95 -6.01 5.22 -2.82
C ALA A 95 -4.57 5.76 -2.92
N ILE A 96 -3.60 4.90 -3.23
CA ILE A 96 -2.19 5.28 -3.45
C ILE A 96 -2.07 6.33 -4.56
N GLY A 97 -2.65 6.06 -5.74
CA GLY A 97 -2.62 7.00 -6.86
C GLY A 97 -3.34 8.32 -6.59
N THR A 98 -4.28 8.33 -5.65
CA THR A 98 -4.97 9.55 -5.21
C THR A 98 -4.08 10.40 -4.32
N VAL A 99 -3.47 9.81 -3.28
CA VAL A 99 -2.73 10.58 -2.26
C VAL A 99 -1.28 10.86 -2.63
N PHE A 100 -0.66 10.03 -3.49
CA PHE A 100 0.73 10.17 -3.93
C PHE A 100 0.86 10.57 -5.41
N ARG A 101 -0.18 11.18 -5.99
CA ARG A 101 -0.21 11.59 -7.40
C ARG A 101 1.03 12.38 -7.83
N THR A 102 1.46 13.36 -7.04
CA THR A 102 2.64 14.20 -7.36
C THR A 102 3.94 13.40 -7.29
N ALA A 103 4.08 12.53 -6.27
CA ALA A 103 5.27 11.68 -6.14
C ALA A 103 5.41 10.72 -7.33
N MET A 104 4.29 10.19 -7.85
CA MET A 104 4.26 9.31 -9.02
C MET A 104 4.73 9.97 -10.32
N THR A 105 4.83 11.31 -10.39
CA THR A 105 5.42 11.98 -11.56
C THR A 105 6.94 12.10 -11.46
N GLY A 106 7.58 11.55 -10.42
CA GLY A 106 9.02 11.64 -10.22
C GLY A 106 9.53 13.05 -9.88
N ARG A 107 8.64 13.95 -9.44
CA ARG A 107 9.01 15.33 -9.09
C ARG A 107 9.32 15.41 -7.59
N SER A 108 10.27 16.28 -7.22
CA SER A 108 10.43 16.81 -5.87
C SER A 108 11.07 18.19 -5.97
N ASP A 109 10.44 19.21 -5.40
CA ASP A 109 10.96 20.58 -5.47
C ASP A 109 12.16 20.78 -4.53
N SER A 110 12.19 20.04 -3.42
CA SER A 110 13.26 20.13 -2.42
C SER A 110 14.41 19.16 -2.66
N TYR A 111 14.15 18.03 -3.31
CA TYR A 111 15.15 16.97 -3.55
C TYR A 111 15.03 16.40 -4.98
N PRO A 112 15.24 17.22 -6.03
CA PRO A 112 15.04 16.80 -7.42
C PRO A 112 15.99 15.68 -7.86
N GLU A 113 17.26 15.74 -7.46
CA GLU A 113 18.25 14.70 -7.80
C GLU A 113 17.92 13.37 -7.11
N LEU A 114 17.50 13.42 -5.85
CA LEU A 114 17.09 12.24 -5.10
C LEU A 114 15.85 11.59 -5.71
N ALA A 115 14.88 12.38 -6.16
CA ALA A 115 13.67 11.89 -6.85
C ALA A 115 13.97 11.25 -8.22
N ALA A 116 15.03 11.67 -8.89
CA ALA A 116 15.49 11.08 -10.16
C ALA A 116 16.37 9.84 -9.97
N SER A 117 16.90 9.63 -8.76
CA SER A 117 17.81 8.53 -8.44
C SER A 117 17.07 7.24 -8.10
N ALA A 118 17.78 6.11 -8.15
CA ALA A 118 17.27 4.84 -7.61
C ALA A 118 17.34 4.88 -6.08
N LEU A 119 16.19 4.74 -5.42
CA LEU A 119 16.09 4.78 -3.96
C LEU A 119 16.02 3.38 -3.37
N PRO A 120 16.77 3.08 -2.28
CA PRO A 120 16.67 1.83 -1.53
C PRO A 120 15.35 1.77 -0.74
N LEU A 121 14.25 1.46 -1.43
CA LEU A 121 12.92 1.42 -0.86
C LEU A 121 12.53 0.01 -0.43
N ARG A 122 11.78 -0.05 0.69
CA ARG A 122 11.08 -1.26 1.12
C ARG A 122 9.59 -0.98 1.19
N ILE A 123 8.79 -1.79 0.49
CA ILE A 123 7.34 -1.71 0.47
C ILE A 123 6.78 -2.92 1.23
N GLU A 124 5.81 -2.69 2.12
CA GLU A 124 5.10 -3.79 2.80
C GLU A 124 3.60 -3.67 2.60
N ILE A 125 2.97 -4.80 2.26
CA ILE A 125 1.52 -4.94 2.15
C ILE A 125 1.12 -6.14 3.02
N PRO A 126 0.53 -5.91 4.21
CA PRO A 126 0.30 -6.97 5.20
C PRO A 126 -0.63 -8.09 4.73
N VAL A 127 -1.64 -7.76 3.92
CA VAL A 127 -2.66 -8.71 3.47
C VAL A 127 -2.89 -8.53 1.98
N VAL A 128 -2.46 -9.51 1.19
CA VAL A 128 -2.74 -9.64 -0.25
C VAL A 128 -3.51 -10.93 -0.51
N SER A 129 -4.46 -10.90 -1.44
CA SER A 129 -5.09 -12.12 -1.95
C SER A 129 -4.22 -12.73 -3.04
N ALA A 130 -3.88 -14.01 -2.91
CA ALA A 130 -3.25 -14.79 -3.97
C ALA A 130 -4.23 -15.85 -4.49
N ARG A 131 -4.47 -15.89 -5.81
CA ARG A 131 -5.21 -16.99 -6.44
C ARG A 131 -4.21 -18.11 -6.76
N GLY A 132 -4.45 -19.32 -6.23
CA GLY A 132 -3.70 -20.53 -6.61
C GLY A 132 -2.57 -20.97 -5.67
N GLY A 133 -2.44 -20.40 -4.48
CA GLY A 133 -1.54 -20.90 -3.43
C GLY A 133 -0.04 -20.68 -3.64
N ALA A 134 0.38 -20.21 -4.83
CA ALA A 134 1.74 -19.78 -5.11
C ALA A 134 1.80 -18.25 -5.19
N THR A 135 2.61 -17.64 -4.32
CA THR A 135 2.87 -16.20 -4.26
C THR A 135 4.06 -15.82 -5.12
N THR A 136 3.95 -16.04 -6.41
CA THR A 136 4.74 -15.25 -7.34
C THR A 136 3.78 -14.23 -7.91
N CYS A 137 3.85 -12.99 -7.44
CA CYS A 137 3.53 -11.86 -8.30
C CYS A 137 4.61 -11.87 -9.39
N PRO A 138 4.39 -12.46 -10.57
CA PRO A 138 5.45 -12.67 -11.56
C PRO A 138 5.90 -11.35 -12.20
N ALA A 139 5.19 -10.26 -11.88
CA ALA A 139 5.41 -8.93 -12.43
C ALA A 139 6.50 -8.13 -11.70
N ASP A 140 6.80 -8.44 -10.43
CA ASP A 140 7.67 -7.59 -9.61
C ASP A 140 9.16 -7.93 -9.76
N GLU A 141 9.50 -9.22 -9.97
CA GLU A 141 10.87 -9.68 -10.18
C GLU A 141 11.49 -9.15 -11.50
N PRO A 142 10.77 -9.10 -12.64
CA PRO A 142 11.23 -8.41 -13.84
C PRO A 142 11.49 -6.90 -13.65
N CYS A 143 10.86 -6.28 -12.65
CA CYS A 143 11.03 -4.86 -12.35
C CYS A 143 12.21 -4.56 -11.40
N GLY A 144 13.03 -5.57 -11.07
CA GLY A 144 14.21 -5.39 -10.21
C GLY A 144 13.88 -5.34 -8.71
N TRP A 145 12.74 -5.89 -8.29
CA TRP A 145 12.36 -5.98 -6.87
C TRP A 145 12.63 -7.38 -6.32
N GLN A 146 13.21 -7.43 -5.12
CA GLN A 146 13.27 -8.65 -4.31
C GLN A 146 11.97 -8.79 -3.52
N VAL A 147 11.19 -9.80 -3.86
CA VAL A 147 9.90 -10.09 -3.22
C VAL A 147 10.06 -11.18 -2.16
N LYS A 148 9.52 -10.93 -0.97
CA LYS A 148 9.41 -11.90 0.12
C LYS A 148 7.97 -12.00 0.56
N ASP A 149 7.42 -13.20 0.40
CA ASP A 149 6.03 -13.48 0.72
C ASP A 149 5.93 -14.51 1.85
N THR A 150 5.05 -14.25 2.80
CA THR A 150 4.78 -15.17 3.92
C THR A 150 3.31 -15.53 3.94
N ALA A 151 3.00 -16.77 3.57
CA ALA A 151 1.64 -17.29 3.60
C ALA A 151 1.14 -17.35 5.04
N SER A 152 -0.03 -16.78 5.30
CA SER A 152 -0.75 -16.97 6.55
C SER A 152 -1.72 -18.14 6.36
N ARG A 153 -1.72 -19.09 7.29
CA ARG A 153 -2.64 -20.24 7.24
C ARG A 153 -4.04 -19.72 7.54
N SER A 154 -4.96 -19.82 6.59
CA SER A 154 -6.38 -19.58 6.85
C SER A 154 -6.97 -20.74 7.66
N THR A 155 -7.80 -20.42 8.66
CA THR A 155 -8.46 -21.42 9.52
C THR A 155 -9.78 -21.95 8.91
N THR A 156 -10.14 -21.46 7.72
CA THR A 156 -11.43 -21.74 7.06
C THR A 156 -11.31 -22.92 6.10
N SER A 157 -12.32 -23.80 6.07
CA SER A 157 -12.40 -25.01 5.24
C SER A 157 -12.55 -24.76 3.72
N THR A 158 -12.17 -23.58 3.23
CA THR A 158 -12.26 -23.17 1.82
C THR A 158 -10.89 -22.63 1.39
N PRO A 159 -10.36 -23.02 0.22
CA PRO A 159 -8.99 -22.68 -0.17
C PRO A 159 -8.92 -21.24 -0.68
N SER A 160 -8.90 -20.27 0.23
CA SER A 160 -8.42 -18.92 -0.02
C SER A 160 -7.28 -18.63 0.96
N GLY A 161 -6.05 -18.66 0.46
CA GLY A 161 -4.86 -18.29 1.23
C GLY A 161 -4.72 -16.77 1.28
N GLN A 162 -4.41 -16.23 2.46
CA GLN A 162 -4.00 -14.83 2.63
C GLN A 162 -2.49 -14.80 2.82
N THR A 163 -1.81 -13.83 2.20
CA THR A 163 -0.35 -13.73 2.25
C THR A 163 0.07 -12.31 2.61
N ARG A 164 1.19 -12.17 3.31
CA ARG A 164 1.89 -10.89 3.49
C ARG A 164 2.97 -10.77 2.42
N ALA A 165 3.04 -9.62 1.75
CA ALA A 165 4.07 -9.35 0.75
C ALA A 165 4.99 -8.21 1.19
N THR A 166 6.29 -8.39 0.94
CA THR A 166 7.33 -7.39 1.15
C THR A 166 8.19 -7.29 -0.09
N ALA A 167 8.36 -6.10 -0.65
CA ALA A 167 9.25 -5.86 -1.78
C ALA A 167 10.40 -4.93 -1.36
N ARG A 168 11.61 -5.21 -1.83
CA ARG A 168 12.79 -4.33 -1.70
C ARG A 168 13.37 -4.03 -3.07
N SER A 169 13.74 -2.79 -3.33
CA SER A 169 14.46 -2.46 -4.56
C SER A 169 15.86 -3.10 -4.53
N CYS A 170 16.31 -3.64 -5.66
CA CYS A 170 17.69 -4.10 -5.84
C CYS A 170 18.70 -2.93 -5.85
#